data_AF-A0A1B6F2R7-F1
#
_entry.id   AF-A0A1B6F2R7-F1
#
_cell.length_a   1.000
_cell.length_b   1.000
_cell.length_c   1.000
_cell.angle_alpha   90.00
_cell.angle_beta   90.00
_cell.angle_gamma   90.00
#
_symmetry.space_group_name_H-M   'P 1'
#
loop_
_entity.id
_entity.type
_entity.pdbx_description
1 polymer ?
#
loop_
_entity_poly.entity_id
_entity_poly.type
_entity_poly.pdbx_seq_one_letter_code
_entity_poly.pdbx_strand_id
1 'polypeptide(L)'
;TATIFQTDCSKASVEGRDGEMYFVVLPTQHQRRLIQIPAVVHKSDFMLGYEPQSDTIVASIQTSSDSNISTVFIMPSRQGSLSNRRGPVEDLIQLEQQLISSPSIYYHLLRTLAKRESMEIQLPRFSHRSIINSTELLRKMGFNELLTKNRANLQGLGSTDEQLYLSDLMQINTFTNCANQFKELHREDDSAASPLSQLAAAAADRRKKDSQS
;
A
#
# COMPACT_ATOMS: atom_id res chain seq x y z
N THR A 1 2.97 -13.05 6.04
CA THR A 1 3.52 -12.73 4.71
C THR A 1 3.27 -11.25 4.42
N ALA A 2 4.24 -10.55 3.83
CA ALA A 2 4.10 -9.12 3.49
C ALA A 2 4.09 -8.98 1.97
N THR A 3 3.06 -8.33 1.43
CA THR A 3 2.99 -8.04 0.00
C THR A 3 3.65 -6.69 -0.25
N ILE A 4 4.66 -6.65 -1.12
CA ILE A 4 5.43 -5.44 -1.44
C ILE A 4 5.19 -5.07 -2.90
N PHE A 5 4.73 -3.84 -3.13
CA PHE A 5 4.56 -3.26 -4.46
C PHE A 5 5.46 -2.03 -4.58
N GLN A 6 6.20 -1.94 -5.69
CA GLN A 6 7.11 -0.83 -5.95
C GLN A 6 7.02 -0.40 -7.42
N THR A 7 6.88 0.90 -7.68
CA THR A 7 6.89 1.43 -9.06
C THR A 7 8.31 1.54 -9.61
N ASP A 8 8.48 1.38 -10.92
CA ASP A 8 9.75 1.69 -11.60
C ASP A 8 9.89 3.20 -11.77
N CYS A 9 11.03 3.73 -11.32
CA CYS A 9 11.33 5.15 -11.36
C CYS A 9 12.71 5.42 -11.99
N SER A 10 13.29 4.43 -12.65
CA SER A 10 14.61 4.50 -13.28
C SER A 10 14.72 5.60 -14.34
N LYS A 11 13.63 5.89 -15.04
CA LYS A 11 13.52 6.93 -16.08
C LYS A 11 12.82 8.21 -15.61
N ALA A 12 12.54 8.30 -14.31
CA ALA A 12 11.79 9.41 -13.76
C ALA A 12 12.74 10.47 -13.20
N SER A 13 12.37 11.74 -13.34
CA SER A 13 13.18 12.88 -12.90
C SER A 13 12.79 13.30 -11.48
N VAL A 14 13.80 13.62 -10.67
CA VAL A 14 13.65 14.23 -9.33
C VAL A 14 14.51 15.48 -9.19
N GLU A 15 15.09 15.97 -10.28
CA GLU A 15 16.07 17.07 -10.25
C GLU A 15 15.39 18.44 -10.25
N GLY A 16 15.90 19.36 -9.43
CA GLY A 16 15.46 20.75 -9.40
C GLY A 16 13.97 20.91 -9.07
N ARG A 17 13.19 21.42 -10.04
CA ARG A 17 11.75 21.66 -9.89
C ARG A 17 10.94 20.35 -9.79
N ASP A 18 11.48 19.24 -10.31
CA ASP A 18 10.76 17.97 -10.39
C ASP A 18 10.69 17.26 -9.03
N GLY A 19 11.61 17.58 -8.12
CA GLY A 19 11.80 16.87 -6.85
C GLY A 19 10.75 17.17 -5.77
N GLU A 20 9.92 18.20 -5.94
CA GLU A 20 8.93 18.62 -4.95
C GLU A 20 7.61 19.03 -5.62
N MET A 21 6.49 18.78 -4.94
CA MET A 21 5.17 19.22 -5.36
C MET A 21 4.35 19.75 -4.19
N TYR A 22 3.36 20.58 -4.49
CA TYR A 22 2.35 20.95 -3.51
C TYR A 22 1.21 19.93 -3.53
N PHE A 23 0.90 19.37 -2.37
CA PHE A 23 -0.11 18.33 -2.20
C PHE A 23 -1.20 18.78 -1.24
N VAL A 24 -2.43 18.48 -1.61
CA VAL A 24 -3.61 18.82 -0.81
C VAL A 24 -3.83 17.71 0.22
N VAL A 25 -3.73 18.06 1.51
CA VAL A 25 -3.98 17.13 2.62
C VAL A 25 -5.29 17.40 3.32
N LEU A 26 -5.85 16.33 3.88
CA LEU A 26 -6.90 16.40 4.88
C LEU A 26 -6.37 17.19 6.09
N PRO A 27 -6.99 18.32 6.47
CA PRO A 27 -6.54 19.06 7.63
C PRO A 27 -6.80 18.23 8.88
N THR A 28 -5.73 17.75 9.51
CA THR A 28 -5.76 17.54 10.96
C THR A 28 -5.70 18.91 11.64
N GLN A 29 -6.28 19.07 12.83
CA GLN A 29 -6.32 20.37 13.51
C GLN A 29 -4.94 21.04 13.47
N HIS A 30 -4.88 22.27 12.93
CA HIS A 30 -3.69 23.12 12.74
C HIS A 30 -2.77 22.85 11.53
N GLN A 31 -3.12 21.94 10.61
CA GLN A 31 -2.29 21.71 9.42
C GLN A 31 -2.70 22.59 8.22
N ARG A 32 -1.71 23.06 7.46
CA ARG A 32 -1.95 23.75 6.18
C ARG A 32 -2.60 22.77 5.20
N ARG A 33 -3.67 23.19 4.52
CA ARG A 33 -4.37 22.38 3.52
C ARG A 33 -3.48 21.99 2.33
N LEU A 34 -2.46 22.79 2.06
CA LEU A 34 -1.47 22.56 1.00
C LEU A 34 -0.09 22.45 1.66
N ILE A 35 0.59 21.33 1.44
CA ILE A 35 1.94 21.07 1.95
C ILE A 35 2.89 20.73 0.80
N GLN A 36 4.16 21.06 0.94
CA GLN A 36 5.18 20.65 0.00
C GLN A 36 5.65 19.24 0.35
N ILE A 37 5.68 18.33 -0.63
CA ILE A 37 6.11 16.95 -0.47
C ILE A 37 7.05 16.53 -1.61
N PRO A 38 7.94 15.53 -1.36
CA PRO A 38 8.79 14.99 -2.39
C PRO A 38 7.97 14.42 -3.56
N ALA A 39 8.42 14.71 -4.77
CA ALA A 39 7.75 14.32 -6.00
C ALA A 39 8.72 13.71 -7.01
N VAL A 40 8.13 13.10 -8.03
CA VAL A 40 8.84 12.49 -9.15
C VAL A 40 8.07 12.80 -10.43
N VAL A 41 8.79 13.09 -11.51
CA VAL A 41 8.21 13.44 -12.81
C VAL A 41 8.52 12.37 -13.84
N HIS A 42 7.48 11.78 -14.42
CA HIS A 42 7.58 10.87 -15.56
C HIS A 42 7.36 11.66 -16.85
N LYS A 43 8.42 11.78 -17.67
CA LYS A 43 8.38 12.46 -18.98
C LYS A 43 8.06 11.51 -20.14
N SER A 44 8.24 10.22 -19.91
CA SER A 44 7.97 9.15 -20.87
C SER A 44 7.56 7.86 -20.14
N ASP A 45 7.21 6.83 -20.91
CA ASP A 45 6.91 5.47 -20.40
C ASP A 45 5.77 5.41 -19.37
N PHE A 46 4.76 6.26 -19.57
CA PHE A 46 3.49 6.20 -18.88
C PHE A 46 2.33 6.19 -19.89
N MET A 47 1.17 5.73 -19.45
CA MET A 47 -0.08 5.90 -20.17
C MET A 47 -0.99 6.84 -19.39
N LEU A 48 -1.77 7.65 -20.12
CA LEU A 48 -2.72 8.59 -19.53
C LEU A 48 -4.05 8.52 -20.26
N GLY A 49 -5.13 8.53 -19.50
CA GLY A 49 -6.51 8.49 -19.95
C GLY A 49 -7.39 9.45 -19.15
N TYR A 50 -8.58 9.69 -19.69
CA TYR A 50 -9.61 10.51 -19.07
C TYR A 50 -10.98 9.90 -19.37
N GLU A 51 -11.78 9.69 -18.33
CA GLU A 51 -13.16 9.19 -18.45
C GLU A 51 -14.15 10.35 -18.22
N PRO A 52 -14.88 10.80 -19.26
CA PRO A 52 -15.80 11.92 -19.14
C PRO A 52 -16.98 11.68 -18.20
N GLN A 53 -17.46 10.44 -18.07
CA GLN A 53 -18.65 10.16 -17.27
C GLN A 53 -18.40 10.29 -15.76
N SER A 54 -17.21 9.88 -15.30
CA SER A 54 -16.80 9.98 -13.91
C SER A 54 -15.87 11.18 -13.64
N ASP A 55 -15.61 12.01 -14.66
CA ASP A 55 -14.72 13.17 -14.58
C ASP A 55 -13.38 12.83 -13.91
N THR A 56 -12.76 11.74 -14.39
CA THR A 56 -11.64 11.07 -13.74
C THR A 56 -10.46 10.99 -14.69
N ILE A 57 -9.27 11.30 -14.18
CA ILE A 57 -8.00 11.10 -14.87
C ILE A 57 -7.39 9.80 -14.36
N VAL A 58 -6.87 9.01 -15.30
CA VAL A 58 -6.19 7.75 -15.00
C VAL A 58 -4.79 7.76 -15.60
N ALA A 59 -3.80 7.39 -14.82
CA ALA A 59 -2.43 7.20 -15.27
C ALA A 59 -1.97 5.77 -14.97
N SER A 60 -1.17 5.18 -15.85
CA SER A 60 -0.56 3.88 -15.62
C SER A 60 0.95 3.99 -15.79
N ILE A 61 1.67 3.47 -14.80
CA ILE A 61 3.14 3.43 -14.75
C ILE A 61 3.56 1.99 -14.58
N GLN A 62 4.49 1.53 -15.41
CA GLN A 62 5.00 0.17 -15.32
C GLN A 62 5.82 -0.04 -14.05
N THR A 63 5.69 -1.23 -13.46
CA THR A 63 6.40 -1.63 -12.24
C THR A 63 7.84 -2.05 -12.54
N SER A 64 8.10 -2.57 -13.73
CA SER A 64 9.44 -2.79 -14.30
C SER A 64 9.35 -2.90 -15.81
N SER A 65 10.47 -2.68 -16.51
CA SER A 65 10.56 -2.83 -17.98
C SER A 65 10.11 -4.21 -18.50
N ASP A 66 10.30 -5.25 -17.68
CA ASP A 66 10.13 -6.65 -18.09
C ASP A 66 8.88 -7.30 -17.49
N SER A 67 8.10 -6.57 -16.68
CA SER A 67 6.88 -7.10 -16.06
C SER A 67 5.62 -6.60 -16.78
N ASN A 68 4.63 -7.50 -16.91
CA ASN A 68 3.28 -7.16 -17.35
C ASN A 68 2.45 -6.48 -16.23
N ILE A 69 3.11 -5.95 -15.20
CA ILE A 69 2.47 -5.34 -14.03
C ILE A 69 2.65 -3.83 -14.14
N SER A 70 1.54 -3.12 -13.99
CA SER A 70 1.54 -1.66 -13.91
C SER A 70 0.77 -1.20 -12.69
N THR A 71 1.18 -0.06 -12.16
CA THR A 71 0.46 0.66 -11.12
C THR A 71 -0.44 1.69 -11.79
N VAL A 72 -1.74 1.62 -11.47
CA VAL A 72 -2.75 2.54 -12.00
C VAL A 72 -3.08 3.58 -10.93
N PHE A 73 -2.85 4.85 -11.25
CA PHE A 73 -3.24 5.99 -10.45
C PHE A 73 -4.56 6.53 -10.99
N ILE A 74 -5.55 6.68 -10.11
CA ILE A 74 -6.88 7.19 -10.47
C ILE A 74 -7.12 8.44 -9.62
N MET A 75 -7.44 9.55 -10.25
CA MET A 75 -7.67 10.82 -9.58
C MET A 75 -8.89 11.55 -10.14
N PRO A 76 -9.73 12.18 -9.29
CA PRO A 76 -10.73 13.12 -9.75
C PRO A 76 -10.07 14.28 -10.51
N SER A 77 -10.64 14.70 -11.64
CA SER A 77 -10.08 15.79 -12.46
C SER A 77 -10.19 17.17 -11.78
N ARG A 78 -11.19 17.36 -10.92
CA ARG A 78 -11.48 18.62 -10.23
C ARG A 78 -10.67 18.79 -8.96
N GLN A 79 -9.37 18.96 -9.10
CA GLN A 79 -8.53 19.31 -7.96
C GLN A 79 -8.61 20.81 -7.70
N GLY A 80 -9.23 21.21 -6.58
CA GLY A 80 -9.04 22.55 -6.02
C GLY A 80 -9.80 23.70 -6.68
N SER A 81 -10.97 23.48 -7.28
CA SER A 81 -11.87 24.63 -7.45
C SER A 81 -12.22 25.19 -6.07
N LEU A 82 -12.31 26.51 -5.93
CA LEU A 82 -12.89 27.15 -4.73
C LEU A 82 -14.42 27.24 -4.84
N SER A 83 -14.99 26.84 -5.99
CA SER A 83 -16.41 26.99 -6.32
C SER A 83 -17.24 25.71 -6.15
N ASN A 84 -16.62 24.54 -5.98
CA ASN A 84 -17.31 23.31 -5.65
C ASN A 84 -17.72 23.34 -4.17
N ARG A 85 -19.01 23.14 -3.90
CA ARG A 85 -19.56 22.95 -2.55
C ARG A 85 -18.99 21.70 -1.84
N ARG A 86 -18.26 20.85 -2.55
CA ARG A 86 -17.65 19.60 -2.09
C ARG A 86 -16.13 19.78 -2.09
N GLY A 87 -15.47 19.31 -1.04
CA GLY A 87 -14.02 19.33 -0.97
C GLY A 87 -13.39 18.19 -1.78
N PRO A 88 -12.06 18.22 -1.97
CA PRO A 88 -11.30 17.18 -2.68
C PRO A 88 -11.47 15.77 -2.10
N VAL A 89 -11.87 15.68 -0.83
CA VAL A 89 -12.02 14.44 -0.08
C VAL A 89 -13.33 13.76 -0.45
N GLU A 90 -14.41 14.55 -0.48
CA GLU A 90 -15.73 14.08 -0.87
C GLU A 90 -15.72 13.59 -2.31
N ASP A 91 -14.97 14.25 -3.19
CA ASP A 91 -14.81 13.83 -4.59
C ASP A 91 -14.07 12.49 -4.70
N LEU A 92 -13.04 12.26 -3.86
CA LEU A 92 -12.31 10.97 -3.83
C LEU A 92 -13.16 9.84 -3.25
N ILE A 93 -13.92 10.09 -2.17
CA ILE A 93 -14.84 9.11 -1.57
C ILE A 93 -15.94 8.74 -2.56
N GLN A 94 -16.50 9.72 -3.27
CA GLN A 94 -17.52 9.46 -4.27
C GLN A 94 -16.97 8.63 -5.43
N LEU A 95 -15.76 8.94 -5.90
CA LEU A 95 -15.09 8.16 -6.94
C LEU A 95 -14.86 6.70 -6.48
N GLU A 96 -14.41 6.49 -5.25
CA GLU A 96 -14.26 5.15 -4.66
C GLU A 96 -15.59 4.39 -4.66
N GLN A 97 -16.67 5.02 -4.20
CA GLN A 97 -18.00 4.42 -4.20
C GLN A 97 -18.48 4.08 -5.62
N GLN A 98 -18.21 4.93 -6.60
CA GLN A 98 -18.56 4.69 -8.00
C GLN A 98 -17.79 3.50 -8.58
N LEU A 99 -16.49 3.39 -8.29
CA LEU A 99 -15.66 2.27 -8.74
C LEU A 99 -16.10 0.94 -8.12
N ILE A 100 -16.47 0.94 -6.83
CA ILE A 100 -16.97 -0.25 -6.13
C ILE A 100 -18.36 -0.64 -6.66
N SER A 101 -19.25 0.34 -6.84
CA SER A 101 -20.65 0.08 -7.22
C SER A 101 -20.79 -0.30 -8.70
N SER A 102 -19.88 0.17 -9.56
CA SER A 102 -19.96 0.00 -11.01
C SER A 102 -18.62 -0.45 -11.59
N PRO A 103 -18.37 -1.77 -11.67
CA PRO A 103 -17.15 -2.30 -12.26
C PRO A 103 -16.92 -1.87 -13.72
N SER A 104 -17.99 -1.52 -14.46
CA SER A 104 -17.88 -1.01 -15.83
C SER A 104 -17.06 0.27 -15.91
N ILE A 105 -17.16 1.17 -14.92
CA ILE A 105 -16.38 2.43 -14.89
C ILE A 105 -14.88 2.12 -14.89
N TYR A 106 -14.45 1.13 -14.12
CA TYR A 106 -13.05 0.70 -14.10
C TYR A 106 -12.59 0.19 -15.47
N TYR A 107 -13.40 -0.64 -16.14
CA TYR A 107 -13.06 -1.12 -17.49
C TYR A 107 -13.04 -0.01 -18.54
N HIS A 108 -13.94 0.97 -18.44
CA HIS A 108 -13.92 2.15 -19.31
C HIS A 108 -12.65 2.98 -19.08
N LEU A 109 -12.31 3.27 -17.83
CA LEU A 109 -11.07 3.95 -17.47
C LEU A 109 -9.84 3.28 -18.08
N LEU A 110 -9.70 1.96 -17.92
CA LEU A 110 -8.56 1.23 -18.47
C LEU A 110 -8.49 1.30 -20.02
N ARG A 111 -9.63 1.39 -20.71
CA ARG A 111 -9.67 1.55 -22.18
C ARG A 111 -9.25 2.94 -22.65
N THR A 112 -9.33 3.95 -21.79
CA THR A 112 -8.90 5.32 -22.14
C THR A 112 -7.39 5.51 -22.09
N LEU A 113 -6.65 4.57 -21.50
CA LEU A 113 -5.20 4.63 -21.37
C LEU A 113 -4.53 4.60 -22.74
N ALA A 114 -3.81 5.68 -23.05
CA ALA A 114 -3.00 5.79 -24.25
C ALA A 114 -1.63 6.40 -23.91
N LYS A 115 -0.60 6.06 -24.68
CA LYS A 115 0.71 6.71 -24.58
C LYS A 115 0.59 8.18 -24.98
N ARG A 116 1.27 9.07 -24.25
CA ARG A 116 1.31 10.52 -24.52
C ARG A 116 2.78 10.96 -24.61
N GLU A 117 3.20 11.50 -25.76
CA GLU A 117 4.61 11.87 -26.01
C GLU A 117 4.98 13.29 -25.58
N SER A 118 3.98 14.15 -25.31
CA SER A 118 4.20 15.57 -25.01
C SER A 118 3.60 15.97 -23.66
N MET A 119 3.46 15.01 -22.75
CA MET A 119 2.92 15.24 -21.41
C MET A 119 3.91 14.76 -20.37
N GLU A 120 3.84 15.35 -19.19
CA GLU A 120 4.59 14.93 -18.02
C GLU A 120 3.61 14.64 -16.90
N ILE A 121 3.87 13.60 -16.11
CA ILE A 121 3.08 13.30 -14.91
C ILE A 121 3.97 13.50 -13.70
N GLN A 122 3.53 14.36 -12.80
CA GLN A 122 4.14 14.52 -11.48
C GLN A 122 3.37 13.70 -10.45
N LEU A 123 4.05 12.81 -9.76
CA LEU A 123 3.49 11.98 -8.70
C LEU A 123 4.20 12.22 -7.37
N PRO A 124 3.48 12.08 -6.24
CA PRO A 124 4.09 12.14 -4.92
C PRO A 124 4.96 10.91 -4.67
N ARG A 125 6.12 11.11 -4.07
CA ARG A 125 6.96 10.00 -3.59
C ARG A 125 6.47 9.61 -2.20
N PHE A 126 6.04 8.38 -2.04
CA PHE A 126 5.54 7.90 -0.75
C PHE A 126 5.78 6.41 -0.55
N SER A 127 5.81 6.01 0.72
CA SER A 127 5.72 4.62 1.15
C SER A 127 4.54 4.49 2.09
N HIS A 128 3.62 3.60 1.77
CA HIS A 128 2.41 3.33 2.51
C HIS A 128 2.42 1.89 3.01
N ARG A 129 2.33 1.71 4.32
CA ARG A 129 2.21 0.40 4.96
C ARG A 129 0.84 0.27 5.60
N SER A 130 0.02 -0.64 5.07
CA SER A 130 -1.29 -0.98 5.60
C SER A 130 -1.24 -2.30 6.34
N ILE A 131 -1.79 -2.33 7.56
CA ILE A 131 -1.97 -3.52 8.38
C ILE A 131 -3.46 -3.75 8.51
N ILE A 132 -3.94 -4.84 7.94
CA ILE A 132 -5.36 -5.18 7.90
C ILE A 132 -5.57 -6.38 8.82
N ASN A 133 -6.45 -6.20 9.80
CA ASN A 133 -7.00 -7.32 10.56
C ASN A 133 -8.08 -7.99 9.70
N SER A 134 -7.70 -9.07 9.04
CA SER A 134 -8.59 -9.82 8.16
C SER A 134 -9.49 -10.79 8.92
N THR A 135 -9.21 -11.07 10.20
CA THR A 135 -10.08 -11.90 11.06
C THR A 135 -11.50 -11.32 11.12
N GLU A 136 -11.65 -10.03 11.43
CA GLU A 136 -12.97 -9.38 11.53
C GLU A 136 -13.66 -9.28 10.17
N LEU A 137 -12.89 -9.04 9.10
CA LEU A 137 -13.43 -9.01 7.73
C LEU A 137 -13.99 -10.37 7.34
N LEU A 138 -13.26 -11.46 7.62
CA LEU A 138 -13.73 -12.82 7.38
C LEU A 138 -15.02 -13.13 8.17
N ARG A 139 -15.14 -12.68 9.42
CA ARG A 139 -16.39 -12.83 10.20
C ARG A 139 -17.56 -12.10 9.54
N LYS A 140 -17.36 -10.85 9.13
CA LYS A 140 -18.38 -10.05 8.45
C LYS A 140 -18.80 -10.64 7.10
N MET A 141 -17.90 -11.36 6.43
CA MET A 141 -18.19 -12.10 5.19
C MET A 141 -18.83 -13.48 5.41
N GLY A 142 -19.02 -13.90 6.66
CA GLY A 142 -19.70 -15.16 7.00
C GLY A 142 -18.78 -16.35 7.28
N PHE A 143 -17.45 -16.19 7.27
CA PHE A 143 -16.49 -17.27 7.55
C PHE A 143 -16.30 -17.57 9.04
N ASN A 144 -17.37 -17.48 9.82
CA ASN A 144 -17.32 -17.64 11.28
C ASN A 144 -16.93 -19.06 11.72
N GLU A 145 -17.31 -20.07 10.94
CA GLU A 145 -17.01 -21.47 11.26
C GLU A 145 -15.52 -21.76 11.19
N LEU A 146 -14.83 -21.24 10.16
CA LEU A 146 -13.38 -21.34 10.00
C LEU A 146 -12.61 -20.76 11.21
N LEU A 147 -13.17 -19.73 11.84
CA LEU A 147 -12.58 -19.00 12.96
C LEU A 147 -12.96 -19.56 14.34
N THR A 148 -13.83 -20.58 14.40
CA THR A 148 -14.33 -21.16 15.65
C THR A 148 -13.71 -22.53 15.90
N LYS A 149 -12.98 -22.70 17.01
CA LYS A 149 -12.29 -23.95 17.38
C LYS A 149 -13.10 -25.23 17.18
N ASN A 150 -14.36 -25.24 17.60
CA ASN A 150 -15.19 -26.45 17.58
C ASN A 150 -16.08 -26.59 16.33
N ARG A 151 -15.99 -25.66 15.36
CA ARG A 151 -16.79 -25.68 14.13
C ARG A 151 -15.94 -25.70 12.85
N ALA A 152 -14.68 -25.30 12.94
CA ALA A 152 -13.79 -25.34 11.81
C ALA A 152 -13.54 -26.79 11.39
N ASN A 153 -13.68 -27.04 10.09
CA ASN A 153 -13.29 -28.30 9.48
C ASN A 153 -12.08 -28.04 8.56
N LEU A 154 -10.89 -28.23 9.13
CA LEU A 154 -9.60 -28.10 8.42
C LEU A 154 -8.86 -29.45 8.36
N GLN A 155 -9.59 -30.57 8.37
CA GLN A 155 -9.03 -31.93 8.39
C GLN A 155 -8.17 -32.24 7.15
N GLY A 156 -8.40 -31.54 6.03
CA GLY A 156 -7.56 -31.68 4.83
C GLY A 156 -6.16 -31.07 4.93
N LEU A 157 -5.86 -30.31 6.00
CA LEU A 157 -4.56 -29.65 6.22
C LEU A 157 -3.67 -30.38 7.24
N GLY A 158 -4.20 -31.35 7.97
CA GLY A 158 -3.49 -32.07 9.03
C GLY A 158 -3.44 -33.57 8.77
N SER A 159 -2.45 -34.26 9.36
CA SER A 159 -2.36 -35.74 9.37
C SER A 159 -2.80 -36.35 10.71
N THR A 160 -3.30 -35.55 11.63
CA THR A 160 -3.62 -35.92 13.02
C THR A 160 -5.07 -35.58 13.36
N ASP A 161 -5.68 -36.30 14.30
CA ASP A 161 -7.07 -36.09 14.79
C ASP A 161 -7.28 -34.75 15.54
N GLU A 162 -6.30 -33.84 15.52
CA GLU A 162 -6.42 -32.54 16.18
C GLU A 162 -7.35 -31.60 15.39
N GLN A 163 -8.32 -31.02 16.11
CA GLN A 163 -9.26 -30.08 15.52
C GLN A 163 -8.59 -28.71 15.27
N LEU A 164 -8.18 -28.49 14.02
CA LEU A 164 -7.58 -27.25 13.55
C LEU A 164 -8.66 -26.18 13.25
N TYR A 165 -8.34 -24.92 13.58
CA TYR A 165 -9.13 -23.75 13.22
C TYR A 165 -8.21 -22.56 12.94
N LEU A 166 -8.71 -21.58 12.19
CA LEU A 166 -7.98 -20.33 11.94
C LEU A 166 -8.17 -19.40 13.16
N SER A 167 -7.10 -19.13 13.91
CA SER A 167 -7.17 -18.24 15.07
C SER A 167 -7.30 -16.78 14.66
N ASP A 168 -6.31 -16.30 13.92
CA ASP A 168 -6.22 -14.92 13.45
C ASP A 168 -5.56 -14.84 12.07
N LEU A 169 -6.01 -13.86 11.29
CA LEU A 169 -5.42 -13.52 10.00
C LEU A 169 -5.10 -12.03 9.96
N MET A 170 -3.82 -11.73 9.80
CA MET A 170 -3.33 -10.37 9.58
C MET A 170 -2.68 -10.28 8.22
N GLN A 171 -3.02 -9.24 7.46
CA GLN A 171 -2.42 -8.93 6.18
C GLN A 171 -1.60 -7.64 6.30
N ILE A 172 -0.36 -7.70 5.82
CA ILE A 172 0.54 -6.54 5.78
C ILE A 172 0.83 -6.23 4.32
N ASN A 173 0.42 -5.04 3.87
CA ASN A 173 0.64 -4.56 2.51
C ASN A 173 1.57 -3.35 2.58
N THR A 174 2.63 -3.37 1.77
CA THR A 174 3.54 -2.23 1.62
C THR A 174 3.52 -1.80 0.16
N PHE A 175 3.17 -0.55 -0.08
CA PHE A 175 3.20 0.07 -1.40
C PHE A 175 4.19 1.23 -1.38
N THR A 176 5.08 1.29 -2.36
CA THR A 176 6.07 2.36 -2.47
C THR A 176 6.07 2.93 -3.88
N ASN A 177 5.81 4.24 -4.00
CA ASN A 177 5.98 4.96 -5.25
C ASN A 177 7.24 5.83 -5.16
N CYS A 178 8.28 5.42 -5.88
CA CYS A 178 9.53 6.18 -6.07
C CYS A 178 10.18 6.74 -4.80
N ALA A 179 9.77 6.31 -3.61
CA ALA A 179 10.48 6.61 -2.40
C ALA A 179 11.86 5.97 -2.56
N ASN A 180 12.90 6.71 -2.16
CA ASN A 180 14.22 6.11 -2.07
C ASN A 180 14.03 4.79 -1.33
N GLN A 181 14.56 3.70 -1.88
CA GLN A 181 14.70 2.47 -1.11
C GLN A 181 15.15 2.88 0.28
N PHE A 182 14.55 2.32 1.33
CA PHE A 182 15.18 2.29 2.62
C PHE A 182 16.53 1.57 2.45
N LYS A 183 17.55 2.28 1.95
CA LYS A 183 18.95 1.85 1.96
C LYS A 183 19.51 1.90 3.39
N GLU A 184 18.67 2.23 4.38
CA GLU A 184 18.97 2.22 5.81
C GLU A 184 17.84 1.54 6.64
N LEU A 185 17.34 0.38 6.21
CA LEU A 185 16.75 -0.57 7.17
C LEU A 185 17.02 -2.05 6.84
N HIS A 186 18.08 -2.32 6.08
CA HIS A 186 18.66 -3.66 5.89
C HIS A 186 20.19 -3.65 5.85
N ARG A 187 20.82 -2.62 6.41
CA ARG A 187 22.23 -2.69 6.82
C ARG A 187 22.24 -3.16 8.27
N GLU A 188 22.36 -4.48 8.46
CA GLU A 188 22.90 -5.13 9.65
C GLU A 188 22.47 -4.55 11.02
N ASP A 189 21.26 -4.88 11.47
CA ASP A 189 21.00 -5.12 12.90
C ASP A 189 21.05 -6.64 13.18
N ASP A 190 21.99 -7.33 12.52
CA ASP A 190 22.51 -8.65 12.92
C ASP A 190 23.61 -8.51 14.01
N SER A 191 23.74 -7.33 14.62
CA SER A 191 24.63 -7.05 15.75
C SER A 191 23.96 -6.16 16.80
N ALA A 192 22.73 -6.47 17.19
CA ALA A 192 22.21 -6.06 18.49
C ALA A 192 21.44 -7.24 19.07
N ALA A 193 22.11 -7.93 19.99
CA ALA A 193 21.66 -9.10 20.73
C ALA A 193 20.12 -9.22 20.87
N SER A 194 19.56 -10.29 20.30
CA SER A 194 18.18 -10.69 20.53
C SER A 194 17.90 -10.76 22.05
N PRO A 195 16.81 -10.16 22.57
CA PRO A 195 16.45 -10.26 23.99
C PRO A 195 16.29 -11.72 24.44
N LEU A 196 15.94 -12.61 23.50
CA LEU A 196 15.80 -14.05 23.72
C LEU A 196 17.16 -14.76 23.90
N SER A 197 18.24 -14.30 23.25
CA SER A 197 19.57 -14.88 23.46
C SER A 197 20.20 -14.43 24.77
N GLN A 198 19.90 -13.21 25.23
CA GLN A 198 20.30 -12.72 26.56
C GLN A 198 19.54 -13.42 27.70
N LEU A 199 18.24 -13.68 27.53
CA LEU A 199 17.44 -14.46 28.48
C LEU A 199 17.88 -15.94 28.53
N ALA A 200 18.24 -16.53 27.38
CA ALA A 200 18.77 -17.90 27.32
C ALA A 200 20.16 -18.00 27.97
N ALA A 201 21.04 -17.01 27.78
CA ALA A 201 22.36 -16.96 28.42
C ALA A 201 22.25 -16.77 29.94
N ALA A 202 21.35 -15.90 30.41
CA ALA A 202 21.10 -15.71 31.85
C ALA A 202 20.48 -16.95 32.52
N ALA A 203 19.67 -17.72 31.80
CA ALA A 203 19.10 -18.98 32.28
C ALA A 203 20.14 -20.13 32.32
N ALA A 204 21.08 -20.15 31.37
CA ALA A 204 22.17 -21.13 31.33
C ALA A 204 23.21 -20.87 32.44
N ASP A 205 23.47 -19.61 32.78
CA ASP A 205 24.44 -19.24 33.83
C ASP A 205 23.90 -19.53 35.25
N ARG A 206 22.58 -19.44 35.46
CA ARG A 206 21.95 -19.88 36.72
C ARG A 206 22.02 -21.40 36.91
N ARG A 207 21.85 -22.20 35.85
CA ARG A 207 21.96 -23.67 35.92
C ARG A 207 23.38 -24.18 36.22
N LYS A 208 24.42 -23.40 35.90
CA LYS A 208 25.81 -23.77 36.25
C LYS A 208 26.15 -23.47 37.71
N LYS A 209 25.54 -22.45 38.33
CA LYS A 209 25.73 -22.16 39.76
C LYS A 209 25.06 -23.17 40.70
N ASP A 210 23.93 -23.73 40.30
CA ASP A 210 23.23 -24.75 41.09
C ASP A 210 23.84 -26.17 40.97
N SER A 211 24.87 -26.35 40.12
CA SER A 211 25.58 -27.62 39.91
C SER A 211 26.93 -27.70 40.64
N GLN A 212 27.34 -26.65 41.36
CA GLN A 212 28.60 -26.59 42.10
C GLN A 212 28.43 -26.28 43.60
N SER A 213 27.24 -26.51 44.15
CA SER A 213 27.01 -26.52 45.60
C SER A 213 26.57 -27.88 46.10
#